data_AF-A0A6H9IH24-F1
#
_entry.id   AF-A0A6H9IH24-F1
#
_cell.length_a   1.000
_cell.length_b   1.000
_cell.length_c   1.000
_cell.angle_alpha   90.00
_cell.angle_beta   90.00
_cell.angle_gamma   90.00
#
_symmetry.space_group_name_H-M   'P 1'
#
loop_
_entity.id
_entity.type
_entity.pdbx_description
1 polymer ?
#
loop_
_entity_poly.entity_id
_entity_poly.type
_entity_poly.pdbx_seq_one_letter_code
_entity_poly.pdbx_strand_id
1 'polypeptide(L)'
;MRTRTKTLGGALVLGLLLGLQGCGSGSEDKTAVATKLVVNSPAAIAQESADDYDDNVNGVISGATLKRWIDDWPANRPAGISGKLVILQVTAGPAGFEYLKSNGTNVFTYLEGGWTQVRTNGVIETIQMVLDGSGVDALLKKYNIDPRNDMIVCAQGTASPGNVMAQGRCWYTLRYWGVDKANLALLNGSNQWNGSGGALQPAASYFQAAANTAPNSGTISVKQLSVDNTQLQATMADMLKILPSSDLNQRTDGVFIWDARDAGQFSAGEYLEGGSANAANCTSLTAGVPYCTANVSFNYMSTFQNSGARQGHPWGALQLNYVNLLDSTKGFSWKPKAALKAYLDGELDANGYGFLDASYRLVGQGNAYQPGDTIYTYCETTFRAMITGVATAVVLGLPTRFYDGAMVEWNSLSYIKDRNGNDLLPADSPWRTDKRSFYRAASSSALVAPRNVTNPYARSADAIVRADSAYKTGESVSVGGGAGAPSNPCGG
;
A
#
# COMPACT_ATOMS: atom_id res chain seq x y z
N MET A 1 -46.04 39.03 21.28
CA MET A 1 -47.03 38.30 22.10
C MET A 1 -46.57 36.84 22.18
N ARG A 2 -45.82 36.46 23.22
CA ARG A 2 -46.29 35.68 24.38
C ARG A 2 -47.01 34.36 23.97
N THR A 3 -46.22 33.28 23.88
CA THR A 3 -46.13 32.15 24.85
C THR A 3 -47.32 31.17 24.84
N ARG A 4 -47.06 29.89 24.55
CA ARG A 4 -47.00 28.82 25.56
C ARG A 4 -46.50 27.47 25.02
N THR A 5 -45.45 27.02 25.68
CA THR A 5 -44.91 25.68 25.95
C THR A 5 -45.92 24.55 26.13
N LYS A 6 -45.55 23.34 25.69
CA LYS A 6 -45.62 22.10 26.49
C LYS A 6 -44.49 21.12 26.10
N THR A 7 -43.77 20.71 27.13
CA THR A 7 -42.70 19.71 27.28
C THR A 7 -43.27 18.32 27.55
N LEU A 8 -42.57 17.26 27.11
CA LEU A 8 -42.47 15.92 27.74
C LEU A 8 -41.49 15.09 26.87
N GLY A 9 -40.26 14.85 27.32
CA GLY A 9 -39.82 13.63 28.03
C GLY A 9 -39.15 12.67 27.02
N GLY A 10 -37.87 12.33 27.05
CA GLY A 10 -36.98 12.05 28.16
C GLY A 10 -36.76 10.53 28.25
N ALA A 11 -35.81 9.99 27.49
CA ALA A 11 -35.31 8.62 27.66
C ALA A 11 -33.81 8.59 27.36
N LEU A 12 -33.02 8.66 28.44
CA LEU A 12 -31.59 8.40 28.48
C LEU A 12 -31.37 6.89 28.35
N VAL A 13 -30.61 6.45 27.35
CA VAL A 13 -30.11 5.06 27.28
C VAL A 13 -28.74 5.02 27.94
N LEU A 14 -28.71 4.50 29.15
CA LEU A 14 -27.50 4.23 29.94
C LEU A 14 -26.99 2.83 29.54
N GLY A 15 -25.91 2.76 28.75
CA GLY A 15 -25.27 1.50 28.36
C GLY A 15 -24.35 0.99 29.47
N LEU A 16 -24.70 -0.17 30.04
CA LEU A 16 -23.95 -0.90 31.06
C LEU A 16 -22.50 -1.23 30.60
N LEU A 17 -21.52 -0.82 31.41
CA LEU A 17 -20.17 -1.36 31.43
C LEU A 17 -20.16 -2.67 32.22
N LEU A 18 -19.98 -3.80 31.54
CA LEU A 18 -19.74 -5.10 32.18
C LEU A 18 -18.24 -5.21 32.52
N GLY A 19 -17.93 -5.09 33.81
CA GLY A 19 -16.64 -5.44 34.37
C GLY A 19 -16.53 -6.96 34.54
N LEU A 20 -15.56 -7.57 33.86
CA LEU A 20 -15.09 -8.92 34.19
C LEU A 20 -13.88 -8.77 35.12
N GLN A 21 -14.11 -9.04 36.41
CA GLN A 21 -13.05 -9.36 37.35
C GLN A 21 -12.62 -10.82 37.13
N GLY A 22 -11.38 -11.01 36.68
CA GLY A 22 -10.69 -12.30 36.73
C GLY A 22 -9.56 -12.24 37.74
N CYS A 23 -9.68 -12.99 38.83
CA CYS A 23 -8.60 -13.27 39.76
C CYS A 23 -7.47 -14.01 39.05
N GLY A 24 -6.27 -13.43 39.05
CA GLY A 24 -5.04 -14.10 38.65
C GLY A 24 -3.85 -13.36 39.26
N SER A 25 -3.39 -13.85 40.41
CA SER A 25 -2.19 -13.35 41.08
C SER A 25 -0.95 -13.69 40.25
N GLY A 26 -0.44 -12.72 39.50
CA GLY A 26 0.86 -12.75 38.85
C GLY A 26 1.54 -11.41 39.08
N SER A 27 2.77 -11.43 39.58
CA SER A 27 3.57 -10.26 39.93
C SER A 27 3.53 -9.19 38.84
N GLU A 28 2.89 -8.06 39.10
CA GLU A 28 2.95 -6.89 38.22
C GLU A 28 4.37 -6.33 38.26
N ASP A 29 5.14 -6.55 37.20
CA ASP A 29 6.34 -5.77 36.94
C ASP A 29 5.93 -4.35 36.55
N LYS A 30 5.88 -3.46 37.53
CA LYS A 30 5.48 -2.05 37.39
C LYS A 30 6.56 -1.17 36.72
N THR A 31 7.54 -1.76 36.05
CA THR A 31 8.63 -1.03 35.37
C THR A 31 8.39 -0.80 33.88
N ALA A 32 7.42 -1.48 33.25
CA ALA A 32 7.02 -1.18 31.89
C ALA A 32 5.99 -0.05 31.87
N VAL A 33 6.45 1.19 31.66
CA VAL A 33 5.57 2.23 31.11
C VAL A 33 5.21 1.78 29.70
N ALA A 34 4.17 0.95 29.58
CA ALA A 34 3.52 0.68 28.31
C ALA A 34 2.99 2.02 27.82
N THR A 35 3.79 2.70 27.01
CA THR A 35 3.40 3.94 26.35
C THR A 35 2.15 3.57 25.56
N LYS A 36 1.01 4.17 25.90
CA LYS A 36 -0.27 3.87 25.25
C LYS A 36 -0.14 4.25 23.77
N LEU A 37 0.24 3.30 22.94
CA LEU A 37 0.34 3.47 21.49
C LEU A 37 -1.04 3.80 20.95
N VAL A 38 -1.12 4.88 20.18
CA VAL A 38 -2.35 5.25 19.49
C VAL A 38 -2.44 4.39 18.23
N VAL A 39 -3.35 3.41 18.22
CA VAL A 39 -3.65 2.62 17.03
C VAL A 39 -4.57 3.43 16.13
N ASN A 40 -4.10 3.84 14.96
CA ASN A 40 -4.88 4.64 14.03
C ASN A 40 -5.74 3.78 13.11
N SER A 41 -6.96 4.23 12.85
CA SER A 41 -7.81 3.66 11.79
C SER A 41 -7.28 4.06 10.40
N PRO A 42 -7.66 3.36 9.32
CA PRO A 42 -7.28 3.76 7.96
C PRO A 42 -7.62 5.21 7.63
N ALA A 43 -8.77 5.71 8.12
CA ALA A 43 -9.18 7.11 7.96
C ALA A 43 -8.26 8.09 8.71
N ALA A 44 -7.80 7.74 9.91
CA ALA A 44 -6.87 8.56 10.69
C ALA A 44 -5.45 8.57 10.11
N ILE A 45 -5.05 7.48 9.43
CA ILE A 45 -3.76 7.36 8.75
C ILE A 45 -3.71 8.25 7.50
N ALA A 46 -4.84 8.37 6.80
CA ALA A 46 -4.96 9.13 5.56
C ALA A 46 -4.64 10.62 5.76
N GLN A 47 -4.25 11.24 4.65
CA GLN A 47 -4.04 12.67 4.52
C GLN A 47 -4.52 13.14 3.17
N GLU A 48 -5.11 14.33 3.14
CA GLU A 48 -5.60 14.91 1.89
C GLU A 48 -4.60 15.93 1.38
N SER A 49 -4.28 15.87 0.10
CA SER A 49 -3.49 16.89 -0.58
C SER A 49 -4.38 18.08 -0.94
N ALA A 50 -3.78 19.26 -1.06
CA ALA A 50 -4.42 20.40 -1.71
C ALA A 50 -4.76 20.09 -3.18
N ASP A 51 -5.65 20.90 -3.75
CA ASP A 51 -6.06 20.76 -5.16
C ASP A 51 -4.90 21.05 -6.13
N ASP A 52 -4.04 22.00 -5.75
CA ASP A 52 -2.74 22.24 -6.37
C ASP A 52 -1.61 21.67 -5.48
N TYR A 53 -0.74 20.86 -6.07
CA TYR A 53 0.39 20.27 -5.35
C TYR A 53 1.48 21.28 -4.96
N ASP A 54 1.47 22.50 -5.53
CA ASP A 54 2.36 23.60 -5.12
C ASP A 54 2.04 24.13 -3.71
N ASP A 55 0.80 23.94 -3.24
CA ASP A 55 0.34 24.38 -1.92
C ASP A 55 0.65 23.35 -0.81
N ASN A 56 1.10 22.16 -1.19
CA ASN A 56 1.41 21.11 -0.24
C ASN A 56 2.77 21.33 0.45
N VAL A 57 2.79 21.07 1.76
CA VAL A 57 4.01 21.06 2.60
C VAL A 57 4.37 19.66 3.13
N ASN A 58 3.55 18.66 2.83
CA ASN A 58 3.75 17.23 3.06
C ASN A 58 2.91 16.44 2.02
N GLY A 59 2.95 15.11 2.02
CA GLY A 59 2.25 14.32 1.00
C GLY A 59 2.84 14.54 -0.39
N VAL A 60 2.03 14.67 -1.44
CA VAL A 60 2.55 14.90 -2.79
C VAL A 60 2.94 16.38 -2.95
N ILE A 61 4.24 16.67 -2.98
CA ILE A 61 4.75 18.03 -3.14
C ILE A 61 5.29 18.26 -4.56
N SER A 62 5.27 19.50 -5.03
CA SER A 62 5.90 19.84 -6.30
C SER A 62 7.41 20.06 -6.18
N GLY A 63 8.08 20.15 -7.34
CA GLY A 63 9.45 20.63 -7.42
C GLY A 63 9.62 22.05 -6.91
N ALA A 64 8.58 22.91 -6.97
CA ALA A 64 8.65 24.29 -6.49
C ALA A 64 8.72 24.34 -4.96
N THR A 65 7.92 23.52 -4.28
CA THR A 65 8.02 23.35 -2.82
C THR A 65 9.39 22.83 -2.41
N LEU A 66 9.87 21.77 -3.07
CA LEU A 66 11.19 21.22 -2.74
C LEU A 66 12.32 22.23 -3.03
N LYS A 67 12.22 23.02 -4.10
CA LYS A 67 13.17 24.09 -4.42
C LYS A 67 13.31 25.08 -3.25
N ARG A 68 12.19 25.58 -2.71
CA ARG A 68 12.20 26.52 -1.56
C ARG A 68 12.91 25.91 -0.35
N TRP A 69 12.70 24.62 -0.10
CA TRP A 69 13.36 23.91 0.99
C TRP A 69 14.87 23.72 0.78
N ILE A 70 15.30 23.44 -0.47
CA ILE A 70 16.72 23.31 -0.80
C ILE A 70 17.43 24.67 -0.73
N ASP A 71 16.78 25.74 -1.18
CA ASP A 71 17.33 27.10 -1.20
C ASP A 71 17.63 27.61 0.21
N ASP A 72 16.67 27.47 1.14
CA ASP A 72 16.83 27.91 2.54
C ASP A 72 15.95 27.05 3.46
N TRP A 73 16.49 25.93 3.91
CA TRP A 73 15.81 25.01 4.82
C TRP A 73 15.42 25.66 6.16
N PRO A 74 16.32 26.37 6.88
CA PRO A 74 15.96 27.03 8.13
C PRO A 74 14.74 27.96 8.02
N ALA A 75 14.62 28.71 6.92
CA ALA A 75 13.51 29.66 6.73
C ALA A 75 12.23 29.00 6.16
N ASN A 76 12.35 27.94 5.37
CA ASN A 76 11.22 27.40 4.60
C ASN A 76 10.72 26.02 5.05
N ARG A 77 11.33 25.40 6.06
CA ARG A 77 10.85 24.12 6.59
C ARG A 77 9.41 24.22 7.11
N PRO A 78 8.58 23.19 6.92
CA PRO A 78 7.20 23.21 7.42
C PRO A 78 7.12 23.37 8.94
N ALA A 79 6.03 23.96 9.42
CA ALA A 79 5.78 24.13 10.84
C ALA A 79 5.80 22.77 11.57
N GLY A 80 6.43 22.74 12.76
CA GLY A 80 6.61 21.51 13.54
C GLY A 80 7.86 20.69 13.16
N ILE A 81 8.49 20.96 12.02
CA ILE A 81 9.74 20.31 11.63
C ILE A 81 10.92 21.09 12.23
N SER A 82 11.72 20.41 13.05
CA SER A 82 12.84 21.01 13.78
C SER A 82 14.21 20.50 13.31
N GLY A 83 14.23 19.36 12.63
CA GLY A 83 15.42 18.66 12.14
C GLY A 83 15.81 19.06 10.72
N LYS A 84 16.42 18.11 10.00
CA LYS A 84 16.95 18.28 8.64
C LYS A 84 15.97 17.82 7.58
N LEU A 85 16.23 18.19 6.33
CA LEU A 85 15.60 17.62 5.15
C LEU A 85 16.40 16.40 4.67
N VAL A 86 15.74 15.24 4.62
CA VAL A 86 16.30 14.01 4.09
C VAL A 86 15.52 13.57 2.86
N ILE A 87 16.20 13.48 1.73
CA ILE A 87 15.64 13.05 0.45
C ILE A 87 16.11 11.61 0.22
N LEU A 88 15.16 10.68 0.17
CA LEU A 88 15.40 9.26 -0.13
C LEU A 88 14.99 9.02 -1.58
N GLN A 89 15.98 9.03 -2.46
CA GLN A 89 15.78 8.81 -3.89
C GLN A 89 15.90 7.32 -4.19
N VAL A 90 14.95 6.76 -4.93
CA VAL A 90 14.90 5.30 -5.16
C VAL A 90 15.85 4.82 -6.26
N THR A 91 16.16 5.67 -7.24
CA THR A 91 17.16 5.42 -8.30
C THR A 91 17.92 6.71 -8.60
N ALA A 92 19.09 6.64 -9.23
CA ALA A 92 19.67 7.84 -9.85
C ALA A 92 18.77 8.34 -11.00
N GLY A 93 18.70 9.65 -11.20
CA GLY A 93 18.18 10.26 -12.43
C GLY A 93 19.16 10.10 -13.61
N PRO A 94 18.78 10.55 -14.82
CA PRO A 94 19.68 10.59 -15.97
C PRO A 94 20.80 11.62 -15.78
N ALA A 95 21.82 11.58 -16.65
CA ALA A 95 22.97 12.46 -16.58
C ALA A 95 22.59 13.95 -16.54
N GLY A 96 23.18 14.70 -15.61
CA GLY A 96 22.84 16.11 -15.31
C GLY A 96 21.66 16.29 -14.34
N PHE A 97 20.98 15.21 -13.96
CA PHE A 97 19.82 15.17 -13.06
C PHE A 97 19.91 14.01 -12.05
N GLU A 98 21.12 13.50 -11.79
CA GLU A 98 21.34 12.23 -11.12
C GLU A 98 20.77 12.24 -9.69
N TYR A 99 21.11 13.23 -8.88
CA TYR A 99 20.63 13.34 -7.50
C TYR A 99 20.27 14.78 -7.16
N LEU A 100 19.20 14.96 -6.39
CA LEU A 100 18.85 16.25 -5.79
C LEU A 100 20.01 16.75 -4.92
N LYS A 101 20.34 18.03 -5.05
CA LYS A 101 21.54 18.60 -4.45
C LYS A 101 21.42 18.70 -2.94
N SER A 102 22.46 18.25 -2.27
CA SER A 102 22.65 18.40 -0.83
C SER A 102 23.46 19.66 -0.53
N ASN A 103 23.25 20.25 0.63
CA ASN A 103 24.13 21.30 1.17
C ASN A 103 25.08 20.78 2.27
N GLY A 104 25.07 19.47 2.53
CA GLY A 104 25.94 18.79 3.50
C GLY A 104 25.68 19.13 4.97
N THR A 105 24.71 19.99 5.28
CA THR A 105 24.46 20.50 6.64
C THR A 105 23.02 20.24 7.08
N ASN A 106 22.06 20.70 6.28
CA ASN A 106 20.63 20.65 6.59
C ASN A 106 19.81 19.87 5.56
N VAL A 107 20.37 19.63 4.36
CA VAL A 107 19.71 18.93 3.25
C VAL A 107 20.61 17.80 2.79
N PHE A 108 20.08 16.58 2.78
CA PHE A 108 20.81 15.38 2.41
C PHE A 108 20.00 14.55 1.42
N THR A 109 20.65 14.01 0.40
CA THR A 109 20.05 13.12 -0.60
C THR A 109 20.77 11.79 -0.59
N TYR A 110 20.04 10.72 -0.33
CA TYR A 110 20.53 9.35 -0.32
C TYR A 110 19.86 8.51 -1.40
N LEU A 111 20.56 7.49 -1.87
CA LEU A 111 19.99 6.42 -2.68
C LEU A 111 19.48 5.30 -1.75
N GLU A 112 18.18 4.97 -1.82
CA GLU A 112 17.58 3.88 -1.04
C GLU A 112 16.38 3.23 -1.74
N GLY A 113 16.44 1.92 -1.93
CA GLY A 113 15.42 1.10 -2.61
C GLY A 113 15.06 -0.20 -1.88
N GLY A 114 15.76 -0.54 -0.79
CA GLY A 114 15.60 -1.75 -0.01
C GLY A 114 14.45 -1.65 1.00
N TRP A 115 13.22 -1.61 0.51
CA TRP A 115 12.01 -1.36 1.32
C TRP A 115 11.19 -2.61 1.65
N THR A 116 11.72 -3.80 1.39
CA THR A 116 10.95 -5.04 1.47
C THR A 116 11.76 -6.22 1.96
N GLN A 117 11.09 -7.23 2.50
CA GLN A 117 11.68 -8.51 2.87
C GLN A 117 10.69 -9.67 2.62
N VAL A 118 11.17 -10.92 2.71
CA VAL A 118 10.31 -12.11 2.72
C VAL A 118 9.82 -12.34 4.15
N ARG A 119 8.51 -12.57 4.35
CA ARG A 119 7.93 -12.79 5.69
C ARG A 119 6.82 -13.84 5.63
N THR A 120 6.66 -14.60 6.71
CA THR A 120 5.49 -15.48 6.90
C THR A 120 4.34 -14.72 7.55
N ASN A 121 3.15 -14.84 6.99
CA ASN A 121 1.91 -14.34 7.60
C ASN A 121 1.33 -15.33 8.64
N GLY A 122 1.98 -16.48 8.85
CA GLY A 122 1.53 -17.60 9.68
C GLY A 122 1.10 -18.81 8.84
N VAL A 123 0.52 -18.58 7.65
CA VAL A 123 0.07 -19.62 6.72
C VAL A 123 1.13 -19.93 5.68
N ILE A 124 1.70 -18.88 5.07
CA ILE A 124 2.63 -18.95 3.93
C ILE A 124 3.70 -17.86 4.04
N GLU A 125 4.88 -18.11 3.50
CA GLU A 125 5.87 -17.06 3.23
C GLU A 125 5.57 -16.31 1.93
N THR A 126 5.53 -14.99 2.04
CA THR A 126 5.28 -14.09 0.91
C THR A 126 6.47 -13.16 0.70
N ILE A 127 6.75 -12.86 -0.57
CA ILE A 127 7.82 -11.96 -0.98
C ILE A 127 7.40 -10.49 -0.89
N GLN A 128 8.38 -9.60 -0.86
CA GLN A 128 8.18 -8.16 -0.99
C GLN A 128 7.32 -7.51 0.11
N MET A 129 7.14 -8.18 1.25
CA MET A 129 6.43 -7.66 2.42
C MET A 129 7.17 -6.48 3.06
N VAL A 130 6.45 -5.64 3.81
CA VAL A 130 7.03 -4.49 4.51
C VAL A 130 8.17 -4.94 5.44
N LEU A 131 9.22 -4.13 5.52
CA LEU A 131 10.31 -4.37 6.46
C LEU A 131 9.77 -4.55 7.88
N ASP A 132 10.37 -5.47 8.63
CA ASP A 132 10.14 -5.54 10.07
C ASP A 132 10.78 -4.33 10.79
N GLY A 133 10.46 -4.19 12.08
CA GLY A 133 10.90 -3.03 12.85
C GLY A 133 12.41 -2.92 12.98
N SER A 134 13.11 -4.06 13.00
CA SER A 134 14.58 -4.07 13.05
C SER A 134 15.20 -3.62 11.72
N GLY A 135 14.59 -3.98 10.59
CA GLY A 135 14.98 -3.52 9.27
C GLY A 135 14.78 -2.01 9.11
N VAL A 136 13.67 -1.46 9.60
CA VAL A 136 13.44 0.00 9.57
C VAL A 136 14.36 0.74 10.52
N ASP A 137 14.61 0.23 11.73
CA ASP A 137 15.61 0.80 12.65
C ASP A 137 17.01 0.83 12.01
N ALA A 138 17.40 -0.22 11.29
CA ALA A 138 18.67 -0.25 10.57
C ALA A 138 18.74 0.84 9.48
N LEU A 139 17.64 1.10 8.77
CA LEU A 139 17.55 2.16 7.75
C LEU A 139 17.66 3.55 8.38
N LEU A 140 16.90 3.81 9.46
CA LEU A 140 16.96 5.08 10.19
C LEU A 140 18.36 5.33 10.74
N LYS A 141 19.03 4.30 11.27
CA LYS A 141 20.41 4.35 11.73
C LYS A 141 21.40 4.65 10.59
N LYS A 142 21.29 3.92 9.48
CA LYS A 142 22.17 4.06 8.30
C LYS A 142 22.22 5.51 7.81
N TYR A 143 21.06 6.16 7.71
CA TYR A 143 20.94 7.52 7.19
C TYR A 143 20.89 8.61 8.26
N ASN A 144 20.99 8.24 9.54
CA ASN A 144 20.85 9.15 10.67
C ASN A 144 19.54 9.95 10.63
N ILE A 145 18.41 9.29 10.36
CA ILE A 145 17.09 9.94 10.26
C ILE A 145 16.43 9.93 11.64
N ASP A 146 15.99 11.09 12.12
CA ASP A 146 15.06 11.20 13.24
C ASP A 146 13.66 11.53 12.71
N PRO A 147 12.80 10.52 12.47
CA PRO A 147 11.47 10.72 11.89
C PRO A 147 10.49 11.54 12.75
N ARG A 148 10.87 11.90 13.99
CA ARG A 148 10.08 12.81 14.83
C ARG A 148 10.35 14.28 14.51
N ASN A 149 11.53 14.57 13.96
CA ASN A 149 12.03 15.93 13.81
C ASN A 149 12.39 16.27 12.36
N ASP A 150 12.82 15.30 11.57
CA ASP A 150 13.26 15.47 10.19
C ASP A 150 12.07 15.47 9.22
N MET A 151 12.19 16.21 8.13
CA MET A 151 11.33 16.06 6.96
C MET A 151 11.95 15.03 6.02
N ILE A 152 11.16 14.04 5.62
CA ILE A 152 11.59 12.97 4.72
C ILE A 152 10.85 13.12 3.39
N VAL A 153 11.59 13.20 2.29
CA VAL A 153 11.05 13.26 0.93
C VAL A 153 11.44 11.98 0.19
N CYS A 154 10.47 11.15 -0.15
CA CYS A 154 10.69 10.04 -1.07
C CYS A 154 10.69 10.57 -2.51
N ALA A 155 11.73 10.30 -3.30
CA ALA A 155 11.88 10.79 -4.68
C ALA A 155 12.13 9.64 -5.68
N GLN A 156 11.57 9.72 -6.89
CA GLN A 156 11.68 8.62 -7.86
C GLN A 156 13.05 8.55 -8.57
N GLY A 157 13.75 9.68 -8.75
CA GLY A 157 14.94 9.75 -9.60
C GLY A 157 14.60 9.70 -11.09
N THR A 158 14.90 8.59 -11.75
CA THR A 158 14.56 8.38 -13.18
C THR A 158 13.05 8.25 -13.39
N ALA A 159 12.55 8.81 -14.48
CA ALA A 159 11.14 8.75 -14.86
C ALA A 159 10.73 7.31 -15.22
N SER A 160 9.94 6.65 -14.37
CA SER A 160 9.26 5.40 -14.74
C SER A 160 8.12 5.09 -13.76
N PRO A 161 7.07 4.35 -14.18
CA PRO A 161 6.08 3.85 -13.24
C PRO A 161 6.74 2.96 -12.17
N GLY A 162 7.77 2.20 -12.55
CA GLY A 162 8.68 1.45 -11.68
C GLY A 162 9.14 2.22 -10.44
N ASN A 163 9.66 3.41 -10.68
CA ASN A 163 10.26 4.24 -9.65
C ASN A 163 9.20 4.97 -8.82
N VAL A 164 8.05 5.34 -9.40
CA VAL A 164 6.92 5.87 -8.62
C VAL A 164 6.36 4.80 -7.68
N MET A 165 6.32 3.52 -8.08
CA MET A 165 5.95 2.41 -7.19
C MET A 165 6.91 2.30 -6.00
N ALA A 166 8.23 2.34 -6.26
CA ALA A 166 9.24 2.31 -5.20
C ALA A 166 9.19 3.56 -4.29
N GLN A 167 8.88 4.72 -4.87
CA GLN A 167 8.67 5.97 -4.13
C GLN A 167 7.47 5.86 -3.18
N GLY A 168 6.35 5.31 -3.66
CA GLY A 168 5.20 5.00 -2.83
C GLY A 168 5.52 3.95 -1.76
N ARG A 169 6.42 2.99 -2.04
CA ARG A 169 6.89 2.00 -1.06
C ARG A 169 7.69 2.64 0.08
N CYS A 170 8.55 3.62 -0.22
CA CYS A 170 9.22 4.44 0.79
C CYS A 170 8.20 5.13 1.71
N TRP A 171 7.17 5.75 1.14
CA TRP A 171 6.10 6.39 1.93
C TRP A 171 5.33 5.37 2.78
N TYR A 172 4.89 4.27 2.19
CA TYR A 172 4.11 3.23 2.86
C TYR A 172 4.87 2.66 4.06
N THR A 173 6.14 2.27 3.89
CA THR A 173 6.95 1.69 4.98
C THR A 173 7.09 2.68 6.14
N LEU A 174 7.41 3.95 5.86
CA LEU A 174 7.56 4.97 6.91
C LEU A 174 6.23 5.25 7.62
N ARG A 175 5.11 5.40 6.89
CA ARG A 175 3.80 5.60 7.51
C ARG A 175 3.35 4.40 8.33
N TYR A 176 3.53 3.17 7.83
CA TYR A 176 3.21 1.92 8.54
C TYR A 176 3.90 1.88 9.91
N TRP A 177 5.18 2.24 9.95
CA TRP A 177 5.97 2.30 11.19
C TRP A 177 5.74 3.55 12.04
N GLY A 178 4.79 4.40 11.67
CA GLY A 178 4.32 5.49 12.52
C GLY A 178 5.05 6.81 12.35
N VAL A 179 5.79 7.02 11.25
CA VAL A 179 6.28 8.35 10.91
C VAL A 179 5.07 9.27 10.71
N ASP A 180 5.10 10.45 11.33
CA ASP A 180 4.01 11.40 11.23
C ASP A 180 3.86 11.85 9.77
N LYS A 181 2.61 12.03 9.35
CA LYS A 181 2.27 12.47 8.01
C LYS A 181 2.83 13.87 7.71
N ALA A 182 2.97 14.72 8.74
CA ALA A 182 3.59 16.04 8.65
C ALA A 182 5.10 15.99 8.31
N ASN A 183 5.77 14.88 8.62
CA ASN A 183 7.21 14.67 8.41
C ASN A 183 7.52 13.94 7.10
N LEU A 184 6.53 13.68 6.24
CA LEU A 184 6.71 12.81 5.10
C LEU A 184 6.08 13.36 3.81
N ALA A 185 6.88 13.39 2.75
CA ALA A 185 6.49 13.87 1.44
C ALA A 185 6.98 12.97 0.30
N LEU A 186 6.38 13.14 -0.87
CA LEU A 186 6.62 12.47 -2.13
C LEU A 186 6.87 13.56 -3.18
N LEU A 187 8.05 13.60 -3.79
CA LEU A 187 8.31 14.54 -4.88
C LEU A 187 7.51 14.15 -6.13
N ASN A 188 6.70 15.08 -6.63
CA ASN A 188 5.90 14.86 -7.83
C ASN A 188 6.76 14.96 -9.12
N GLY A 189 6.73 13.92 -9.94
CA GLY A 189 7.51 13.85 -11.18
C GLY A 189 8.99 13.50 -10.98
N SER A 190 9.69 13.25 -12.08
CA SER A 190 11.08 12.76 -12.07
C SER A 190 12.09 13.89 -11.87
N ASN A 191 13.35 13.54 -11.60
CA ASN A 191 14.41 14.54 -11.50
C ASN A 191 14.57 15.33 -12.80
N GLN A 192 14.61 14.63 -13.94
CA GLN A 192 14.73 15.28 -15.25
C GLN A 192 13.53 16.18 -15.54
N TRP A 193 12.31 15.73 -15.25
CA TRP A 193 11.12 16.56 -15.42
C TRP A 193 11.23 17.84 -14.60
N ASN A 194 11.52 17.73 -13.31
CA ASN A 194 11.65 18.88 -12.42
C ASN A 194 12.83 19.80 -12.81
N GLY A 195 13.89 19.24 -13.39
CA GLY A 195 15.10 19.97 -13.79
C GLY A 195 15.16 20.41 -15.25
N SER A 196 14.18 20.09 -16.10
CA SER A 196 14.13 20.54 -17.51
C SER A 196 12.81 21.23 -17.87
N GLY A 197 11.70 20.78 -17.31
CA GLY A 197 10.36 21.36 -17.50
C GLY A 197 9.70 21.91 -16.23
N GLY A 198 10.32 21.71 -15.05
CA GLY A 198 9.78 22.11 -13.75
C GLY A 198 10.58 23.20 -13.05
N ALA A 199 10.37 23.30 -11.73
CA ALA A 199 10.85 24.43 -10.92
C ALA A 199 12.30 24.32 -10.44
N LEU A 200 12.97 23.17 -10.56
CA LEU A 200 14.36 22.97 -10.10
C LEU A 200 15.37 23.45 -11.15
N GLN A 201 15.32 24.76 -11.45
CA GLN A 201 16.10 25.42 -12.50
C GLN A 201 16.95 26.59 -11.98
N PRO A 202 18.17 26.82 -12.53
CA PRO A 202 18.84 25.97 -13.52
C PRO A 202 19.33 24.66 -12.91
N ALA A 203 19.30 23.57 -13.68
CA ALA A 203 19.63 22.21 -13.21
C ALA A 203 20.93 22.11 -12.38
N ALA A 204 22.01 22.77 -12.81
CA ALA A 204 23.31 22.76 -12.11
C ALA A 204 23.26 23.28 -10.65
N SER A 205 22.22 24.05 -10.31
CA SER A 205 21.99 24.53 -8.94
C SER A 205 21.29 23.51 -8.05
N TYR A 206 20.55 22.55 -8.61
CA TYR A 206 19.66 21.65 -7.86
C TYR A 206 19.98 20.17 -8.01
N PHE A 207 20.94 19.82 -8.87
CA PHE A 207 21.38 18.44 -9.06
C PHE A 207 22.89 18.29 -8.87
N GLN A 208 23.29 17.07 -8.51
CA GLN A 208 24.67 16.67 -8.30
C GLN A 208 24.89 15.23 -8.79
N ALA A 209 26.12 14.88 -9.15
CA ALA A 209 26.45 13.61 -9.79
C ALA A 209 26.38 12.38 -8.85
N ALA A 210 26.53 12.59 -7.53
CA ALA A 210 26.57 11.51 -6.54
C ALA A 210 25.63 11.78 -5.37
N ALA A 211 25.02 10.72 -4.82
CA ALA A 211 24.31 10.79 -3.54
C ALA A 211 25.29 11.07 -2.39
N ASN A 212 24.77 11.53 -1.25
CA ASN A 212 25.56 11.60 -0.02
C ASN A 212 25.95 10.19 0.46
N THR A 213 27.14 10.08 1.05
CA THR A 213 27.55 8.87 1.76
C THR A 213 26.73 8.73 3.05
N ALA A 214 26.20 7.53 3.30
CA ALA A 214 25.43 7.23 4.51
C ALA A 214 26.32 7.40 5.77
N PRO A 215 25.90 8.18 6.77
CA PRO A 215 26.72 8.46 7.95
C PRO A 215 26.79 7.29 8.95
N ASN A 216 25.84 6.35 8.91
CA ASN A 216 25.76 5.18 9.80
C ASN A 216 25.78 5.50 11.30
N SER A 217 25.27 6.67 11.67
CA SER A 217 25.37 7.23 13.03
C SER A 217 24.03 7.48 13.72
N GLY A 218 22.90 7.13 13.09
CA GLY A 218 21.59 7.32 13.69
C GLY A 218 21.36 6.43 14.91
N THR A 219 20.48 6.91 15.79
CA THR A 219 20.19 6.26 17.08
C THR A 219 18.69 6.06 17.33
N ILE A 220 17.84 6.58 16.44
CA ILE A 220 16.38 6.53 16.59
C ILE A 220 15.85 5.16 16.20
N SER A 221 14.83 4.73 16.93
CA SER A 221 14.07 3.50 16.68
C SER A 221 12.60 3.82 16.44
N VAL A 222 11.93 3.04 15.60
CA VAL A 222 10.46 3.10 15.40
C VAL A 222 9.68 2.85 16.68
N LYS A 223 10.30 2.26 17.71
CA LYS A 223 9.74 2.11 19.06
C LYS A 223 9.52 3.46 19.76
N GLN A 224 10.25 4.50 19.34
CA GLN A 224 10.11 5.86 19.87
C GLN A 224 8.97 6.64 19.19
N LEU A 225 8.28 6.04 18.22
CA LEU A 225 7.12 6.60 17.55
C LEU A 225 5.83 6.08 18.22
N SER A 226 5.07 6.98 18.83
CA SER A 226 3.93 6.68 19.72
C SER A 226 2.61 6.32 19.00
N VAL A 227 2.66 6.05 17.70
CA VAL A 227 1.48 5.67 16.89
C VAL A 227 1.68 4.33 16.21
N ASP A 228 0.65 3.48 16.19
CA ASP A 228 0.62 2.23 15.44
C ASP A 228 -0.28 2.41 14.21
N ASN A 229 0.32 2.29 13.02
CA ASN A 229 -0.37 2.38 11.73
C ASN A 229 -0.35 1.04 10.98
N THR A 230 -0.17 -0.08 11.68
CA THR A 230 -0.18 -1.42 11.06
C THR A 230 -1.50 -1.73 10.36
N GLN A 231 -2.59 -1.04 10.73
CA GLN A 231 -3.87 -1.06 10.00
C GLN A 231 -3.75 -0.62 8.53
N LEU A 232 -2.66 0.07 8.13
CA LEU A 232 -2.35 0.38 6.74
C LEU A 232 -2.12 -0.89 5.91
N GLN A 233 -1.71 -2.00 6.53
CA GLN A 233 -1.66 -3.31 5.88
C GLN A 233 -3.00 -4.04 6.06
N ALA A 234 -3.60 -4.47 4.96
CA ALA A 234 -4.62 -5.51 4.96
C ALA A 234 -3.92 -6.87 4.97
N THR A 235 -4.33 -7.75 5.88
CA THR A 235 -3.86 -9.13 5.94
C THR A 235 -4.67 -10.01 5.00
N MET A 236 -4.20 -11.22 4.73
CA MET A 236 -5.00 -12.23 4.01
C MET A 236 -6.35 -12.49 4.70
N ALA A 237 -6.34 -12.57 6.04
CA ALA A 237 -7.55 -12.79 6.83
C ALA A 237 -8.52 -11.61 6.71
N ASP A 238 -8.03 -10.37 6.67
CA ASP A 238 -8.85 -9.20 6.35
C ASP A 238 -9.49 -9.33 4.98
N MET A 239 -8.69 -9.66 3.95
CA MET A 239 -9.17 -9.81 2.58
C MET A 239 -10.29 -10.85 2.49
N LEU A 240 -10.12 -12.06 3.03
CA LEU A 240 -11.19 -13.08 3.02
C LEU A 240 -12.46 -12.64 3.75
N LYS A 241 -12.33 -11.82 4.81
CA LYS A 241 -13.46 -11.35 5.62
C LYS A 241 -14.31 -10.31 4.89
N ILE A 242 -13.70 -9.48 4.07
CA ILE A 242 -14.40 -8.39 3.36
C ILE A 242 -15.02 -8.82 2.03
N LEU A 243 -14.71 -10.01 1.52
CA LEU A 243 -15.23 -10.42 0.22
C LEU A 243 -16.75 -10.60 0.25
N PRO A 244 -17.46 -10.12 -0.79
CA PRO A 244 -18.88 -10.37 -0.94
C PRO A 244 -19.17 -11.85 -1.22
N SER A 245 -20.45 -12.22 -1.18
CA SER A 245 -20.91 -13.60 -1.44
C SER A 245 -20.89 -14.01 -2.92
N SER A 246 -20.71 -13.05 -3.82
CA SER A 246 -20.67 -13.22 -5.27
C SER A 246 -19.70 -12.22 -5.89
N ASP A 247 -19.31 -12.44 -7.15
CA ASP A 247 -18.37 -11.57 -7.86
C ASP A 247 -19.03 -10.30 -8.41
N LEU A 248 -19.62 -9.52 -7.52
CA LEU A 248 -20.28 -8.26 -7.81
C LEU A 248 -19.79 -7.21 -6.84
N ASN A 249 -19.44 -6.03 -7.34
CA ASN A 249 -19.12 -4.88 -6.51
C ASN A 249 -20.32 -4.52 -5.61
N GLN A 250 -20.15 -4.64 -4.30
CA GLN A 250 -21.16 -4.27 -3.33
C GLN A 250 -20.92 -2.83 -2.89
N ARG A 251 -21.94 -1.98 -3.03
CA ARG A 251 -21.82 -0.53 -2.77
C ARG A 251 -22.34 -0.11 -1.40
N THR A 252 -22.62 -1.08 -0.53
CA THR A 252 -23.30 -0.83 0.76
C THR A 252 -22.67 -1.58 1.92
N ASP A 253 -21.53 -2.24 1.71
CA ASP A 253 -20.83 -3.03 2.73
C ASP A 253 -19.64 -2.27 3.36
N GLY A 254 -19.37 -1.04 2.91
CA GLY A 254 -18.30 -0.20 3.43
C GLY A 254 -16.91 -0.54 2.86
N VAL A 255 -16.86 -1.27 1.73
CA VAL A 255 -15.62 -1.83 1.18
C VAL A 255 -15.49 -1.47 -0.29
N PHE A 256 -14.29 -1.01 -0.67
CA PHE A 256 -13.92 -0.84 -2.08
C PHE A 256 -12.65 -1.63 -2.37
N ILE A 257 -12.74 -2.69 -3.19
CA ILE A 257 -11.60 -3.55 -3.52
C ILE A 257 -11.03 -3.13 -4.88
N TRP A 258 -9.77 -2.70 -4.92
CA TRP A 258 -9.12 -2.19 -6.12
C TRP A 258 -7.98 -3.11 -6.59
N ASP A 259 -8.15 -3.73 -7.75
CA ASP A 259 -7.07 -4.35 -8.52
C ASP A 259 -6.32 -3.30 -9.37
N ALA A 260 -5.09 -3.00 -8.97
CA ALA A 260 -4.26 -2.00 -9.65
C ALA A 260 -3.54 -2.56 -10.90
N ARG A 261 -3.73 -3.83 -11.26
CA ARG A 261 -3.10 -4.45 -12.46
C ARG A 261 -3.87 -4.08 -13.73
N ASP A 262 -3.37 -4.55 -14.88
CA ASP A 262 -4.09 -4.41 -16.16
C ASP A 262 -5.29 -5.36 -16.25
N ALA A 263 -6.19 -5.08 -17.20
CA ALA A 263 -7.40 -5.88 -17.43
C ALA A 263 -7.09 -7.34 -17.78
N GLY A 264 -5.94 -7.61 -18.41
CA GLY A 264 -5.51 -8.97 -18.77
C GLY A 264 -5.21 -9.82 -17.56
N GLN A 265 -4.53 -9.25 -16.56
CA GLN A 265 -4.27 -9.94 -15.31
C GLN A 265 -5.54 -10.10 -14.48
N PHE A 266 -6.38 -9.07 -14.40
CA PHE A 266 -7.66 -9.13 -13.69
C PHE A 266 -8.59 -10.22 -14.26
N SER A 267 -8.76 -10.25 -15.58
CA SER A 267 -9.65 -11.19 -16.29
C SER A 267 -9.01 -12.54 -16.63
N ALA A 268 -7.77 -12.78 -16.21
CA ALA A 268 -7.00 -13.96 -16.62
C ALA A 268 -6.95 -14.18 -18.14
N GLY A 269 -6.80 -13.08 -18.89
CA GLY A 269 -6.65 -13.05 -20.33
C GLY A 269 -7.95 -13.18 -21.14
N GLU A 270 -9.13 -13.03 -20.52
CA GLU A 270 -10.41 -12.95 -21.24
C GLU A 270 -10.64 -11.55 -21.84
N TYR A 271 -10.10 -10.53 -21.19
CA TYR A 271 -10.24 -9.13 -21.55
C TYR A 271 -8.89 -8.42 -21.46
N LEU A 272 -8.55 -7.57 -22.42
CA LEU A 272 -7.25 -6.91 -22.53
C LEU A 272 -7.40 -5.40 -22.57
N GLU A 273 -6.30 -4.71 -22.29
CA GLU A 273 -6.21 -3.25 -22.21
C GLU A 273 -5.21 -2.71 -23.23
N GLY A 274 -5.59 -1.65 -23.97
CA GLY A 274 -4.82 -1.10 -25.09
C GLY A 274 -3.49 -0.45 -24.73
N GLY A 275 -3.28 -0.09 -23.46
CA GLY A 275 -2.00 0.38 -22.92
C GLY A 275 -1.08 -0.74 -22.42
N SER A 276 -1.51 -2.01 -22.47
CA SER A 276 -0.74 -3.15 -21.96
C SER A 276 0.19 -3.75 -23.03
N ALA A 277 1.17 -4.54 -22.58
CA ALA A 277 2.01 -5.33 -23.49
C ALA A 277 1.23 -6.31 -24.37
N ASN A 278 -0.04 -6.61 -24.02
CA ASN A 278 -0.90 -7.53 -24.74
C ASN A 278 -1.83 -6.84 -25.76
N ALA A 279 -1.77 -5.51 -25.90
CA ALA A 279 -2.66 -4.73 -26.76
C ALA A 279 -2.68 -5.20 -28.22
N ALA A 280 -1.57 -5.74 -28.74
CA ALA A 280 -1.52 -6.30 -30.09
C ALA A 280 -2.45 -7.51 -30.32
N ASN A 281 -2.91 -8.15 -29.24
CA ASN A 281 -3.85 -9.27 -29.30
C ASN A 281 -5.32 -8.83 -29.19
N CYS A 282 -5.57 -7.52 -29.19
CA CYS A 282 -6.89 -6.95 -29.28
C CYS A 282 -7.35 -6.78 -30.72
N THR A 283 -8.59 -7.19 -31.00
CA THR A 283 -9.20 -7.06 -32.33
C THR A 283 -10.10 -5.82 -32.48
N SER A 284 -10.41 -5.11 -31.39
CA SER A 284 -11.44 -4.05 -31.37
C SER A 284 -11.01 -2.72 -30.74
N LEU A 285 -9.72 -2.51 -30.46
CA LEU A 285 -9.25 -1.24 -29.89
C LEU A 285 -9.45 -0.11 -30.90
N THR A 286 -10.12 0.94 -30.44
CA THR A 286 -10.33 2.20 -31.19
C THR A 286 -10.21 3.38 -30.23
N ALA A 287 -10.09 4.60 -30.74
CA ALA A 287 -10.04 5.79 -29.90
C ALA A 287 -11.29 5.88 -29.02
N GLY A 288 -11.11 6.01 -27.70
CA GLY A 288 -12.21 6.03 -26.72
C GLY A 288 -12.73 4.64 -26.31
N VAL A 289 -12.20 3.55 -26.88
CA VAL A 289 -12.52 2.16 -26.49
C VAL A 289 -11.21 1.45 -26.14
N PRO A 290 -10.70 1.64 -24.92
CA PRO A 290 -9.35 1.19 -24.57
C PRO A 290 -9.29 -0.28 -24.10
N TYR A 291 -10.42 -1.00 -24.15
CA TYR A 291 -10.49 -2.40 -23.77
C TYR A 291 -11.07 -3.27 -24.87
N CYS A 292 -10.73 -4.55 -24.84
CA CYS A 292 -11.13 -5.49 -25.87
C CYS A 292 -11.26 -6.90 -25.31
N THR A 293 -12.04 -7.76 -25.97
CA THR A 293 -11.94 -9.20 -25.77
C THR A 293 -10.64 -9.71 -26.39
N ALA A 294 -9.95 -10.63 -25.71
CA ALA A 294 -8.77 -11.26 -26.27
C ALA A 294 -9.11 -12.05 -27.55
N ASN A 295 -8.21 -12.04 -28.53
CA ASN A 295 -8.30 -12.94 -29.69
C ASN A 295 -8.35 -14.41 -29.22
N VAL A 296 -9.11 -15.27 -29.91
CA VAL A 296 -9.19 -16.72 -29.65
C VAL A 296 -7.83 -17.43 -29.62
N SER A 297 -6.82 -16.90 -30.31
CA SER A 297 -5.44 -17.45 -30.30
C SER A 297 -4.57 -16.89 -29.17
N PHE A 298 -5.10 -16.01 -28.32
CA PHE A 298 -4.31 -15.40 -27.25
C PHE A 298 -3.89 -16.43 -26.21
N ASN A 299 -2.58 -16.53 -25.99
CA ASN A 299 -2.05 -17.35 -24.92
C ASN A 299 -2.25 -16.65 -23.57
N TYR A 300 -3.37 -16.95 -22.91
CA TYR A 300 -3.70 -16.37 -21.61
C TYR A 300 -2.64 -16.60 -20.52
N MET A 301 -1.76 -17.61 -20.68
CA MET A 301 -0.65 -17.79 -19.74
C MET A 301 0.35 -16.62 -19.74
N SER A 302 0.35 -15.75 -20.76
CA SER A 302 1.16 -14.53 -20.75
C SER A 302 0.73 -13.52 -19.69
N THR A 303 -0.49 -13.63 -19.16
CA THR A 303 -0.98 -12.77 -18.08
C THR A 303 -0.57 -13.28 -16.69
N PHE A 304 -0.06 -14.51 -16.60
CA PHE A 304 0.40 -15.08 -15.34
C PHE A 304 1.77 -14.50 -14.99
N GLN A 305 1.94 -14.14 -13.72
CA GLN A 305 3.22 -13.66 -13.19
C GLN A 305 3.67 -14.56 -12.04
N ASN A 306 4.98 -14.49 -11.72
CA ASN A 306 5.58 -15.17 -10.58
C ASN A 306 5.34 -16.69 -10.52
N SER A 307 5.15 -17.34 -11.67
CA SER A 307 4.79 -18.76 -11.75
C SER A 307 3.61 -19.12 -10.84
N GLY A 308 2.60 -18.25 -10.80
CA GLY A 308 1.36 -18.43 -10.03
C GLY A 308 0.57 -19.64 -10.49
N ALA A 309 -0.13 -20.29 -9.56
CA ALA A 309 -0.98 -21.45 -9.85
C ALA A 309 -2.25 -21.10 -10.64
N ARG A 310 -2.65 -19.83 -10.56
CA ARG A 310 -3.85 -19.28 -11.17
C ARG A 310 -3.68 -17.79 -11.42
N GLN A 311 -4.55 -17.24 -12.24
CA GLN A 311 -4.67 -15.80 -12.53
C GLN A 311 -6.15 -15.43 -12.49
N GLY A 312 -6.47 -14.20 -12.09
CA GLY A 312 -7.83 -13.73 -11.87
C GLY A 312 -7.87 -12.69 -10.75
N HIS A 313 -8.98 -12.58 -10.03
CA HIS A 313 -9.18 -11.60 -8.97
C HIS A 313 -10.05 -12.13 -7.81
N PRO A 314 -9.94 -11.57 -6.58
CA PRO A 314 -10.90 -11.79 -5.51
C PRO A 314 -12.28 -11.24 -5.89
N TRP A 315 -13.35 -11.85 -5.37
CA TRP A 315 -14.71 -11.40 -5.68
C TRP A 315 -14.98 -9.95 -5.31
N GLY A 316 -15.74 -9.25 -6.16
CA GLY A 316 -16.16 -7.86 -5.94
C GLY A 316 -15.07 -6.82 -6.20
N ALA A 317 -13.88 -7.24 -6.64
CA ALA A 317 -12.82 -6.33 -7.05
C ALA A 317 -13.21 -5.55 -8.31
N LEU A 318 -12.85 -4.27 -8.34
CA LEU A 318 -12.86 -3.45 -9.53
C LEU A 318 -11.44 -3.24 -10.06
N GLN A 319 -11.29 -3.22 -11.38
CA GLN A 319 -10.01 -3.03 -12.04
C GLN A 319 -9.88 -1.63 -12.61
N LEU A 320 -8.82 -0.93 -12.23
CA LEU A 320 -8.32 0.23 -12.96
C LEU A 320 -6.80 0.22 -12.86
N ASN A 321 -6.13 0.21 -14.01
CA ASN A 321 -4.69 0.10 -14.08
C ASN A 321 -4.01 1.33 -13.47
N TYR A 322 -3.05 1.09 -12.59
CA TYR A 322 -2.33 2.13 -11.85
C TYR A 322 -1.67 3.20 -12.73
N VAL A 323 -1.28 2.87 -13.97
CA VAL A 323 -0.65 3.82 -14.89
C VAL A 323 -1.59 4.97 -15.26
N ASN A 324 -2.90 4.75 -15.19
CA ASN A 324 -3.91 5.77 -15.46
C ASN A 324 -3.90 6.91 -14.42
N LEU A 325 -3.22 6.75 -13.29
CA LEU A 325 -3.12 7.75 -12.24
C LEU A 325 -1.91 8.70 -12.42
N LEU A 326 -1.07 8.43 -13.42
CA LEU A 326 0.16 9.16 -13.70
C LEU A 326 0.12 9.85 -15.06
N ASP A 327 0.90 10.92 -15.20
CA ASP A 327 1.15 11.62 -16.45
C ASP A 327 2.57 11.31 -16.93
N SER A 328 2.69 10.39 -17.89
CA SER A 328 3.97 9.97 -18.46
C SER A 328 4.72 11.09 -19.16
N THR A 329 4.01 12.12 -19.64
CA THR A 329 4.61 13.28 -20.32
C THR A 329 5.26 14.25 -19.35
N LYS A 330 4.89 14.17 -18.06
CA LYS A 330 5.40 15.00 -16.96
C LYS A 330 6.30 14.21 -16.01
N GLY A 331 7.11 13.31 -16.57
CA GLY A 331 8.04 12.47 -15.81
C GLY A 331 7.32 11.53 -14.84
N PHE A 332 6.15 11.01 -15.23
CA PHE A 332 5.28 10.20 -14.38
C PHE A 332 4.84 10.91 -13.10
N SER A 333 4.52 12.20 -13.19
CA SER A 333 3.88 12.94 -12.10
C SER A 333 2.47 12.41 -11.84
N TRP A 334 1.96 12.58 -10.64
CA TRP A 334 0.55 12.36 -10.30
C TRP A 334 -0.35 13.25 -11.15
N LYS A 335 -1.45 12.68 -11.66
CA LYS A 335 -2.52 13.49 -12.28
C LYS A 335 -3.10 14.48 -11.27
N PRO A 336 -3.76 15.57 -11.73
CA PRO A 336 -4.45 16.50 -10.84
C PRO A 336 -5.46 15.79 -9.94
N LYS A 337 -5.63 16.27 -8.71
CA LYS A 337 -6.52 15.69 -7.70
C LYS A 337 -7.94 15.46 -8.24
N ALA A 338 -8.49 16.43 -8.97
CA ALA A 338 -9.81 16.33 -9.58
C ALA A 338 -9.93 15.15 -10.57
N ALA A 339 -8.89 14.89 -11.38
CA ALA A 339 -8.89 13.77 -12.33
C ALA A 339 -8.80 12.42 -11.61
N LEU A 340 -8.02 12.34 -10.53
CA LEU A 340 -7.97 11.14 -9.69
C LEU A 340 -9.33 10.89 -9.04
N LYS A 341 -9.97 11.93 -8.48
CA LYS A 341 -11.31 11.84 -7.90
C LYS A 341 -12.34 11.37 -8.93
N ALA A 342 -12.30 11.87 -10.15
CA ALA A 342 -13.23 11.49 -11.21
C ALA A 342 -13.21 9.97 -11.49
N TYR A 343 -12.04 9.32 -11.50
CA TYR A 343 -11.99 7.86 -11.60
C TYR A 343 -12.70 7.18 -10.42
N LEU A 344 -12.46 7.63 -9.18
CA LEU A 344 -13.10 7.06 -7.99
C LEU A 344 -14.62 7.29 -7.99
N ASP A 345 -15.08 8.38 -8.62
CA ASP A 345 -16.51 8.63 -8.86
C ASP A 345 -17.08 7.75 -9.98
N GLY A 346 -16.26 6.91 -10.65
CA GLY A 346 -16.66 5.99 -11.71
C GLY A 346 -16.67 6.59 -13.11
N GLU A 347 -16.09 7.78 -13.27
CA GLU A 347 -15.99 8.47 -14.56
C GLU A 347 -14.88 7.91 -15.45
N LEU A 348 -14.92 8.27 -16.72
CA LEU A 348 -13.92 7.90 -17.72
C LEU A 348 -12.96 9.06 -17.97
N ASP A 349 -11.70 8.75 -18.27
CA ASP A 349 -10.79 9.76 -18.79
C ASP A 349 -11.02 10.05 -20.28
N ALA A 350 -10.25 11.01 -20.81
CA ALA A 350 -10.33 11.42 -22.20
C ALA A 350 -10.03 10.29 -23.21
N ASN A 351 -9.37 9.21 -22.78
CA ASN A 351 -9.06 8.04 -23.61
C ASN A 351 -10.07 6.89 -23.39
N GLY A 352 -11.07 7.07 -22.53
CA GLY A 352 -12.12 6.10 -22.21
C GLY A 352 -11.76 5.10 -21.11
N TYR A 353 -10.64 5.29 -20.39
CA TYR A 353 -10.27 4.40 -19.28
C TYR A 353 -11.12 4.71 -18.05
N GLY A 354 -11.52 3.67 -17.32
CA GLY A 354 -12.29 3.75 -16.08
C GLY A 354 -12.35 2.40 -15.36
N PHE A 355 -13.04 2.32 -14.24
CA PHE A 355 -13.14 1.06 -13.50
C PHE A 355 -13.96 0.01 -14.23
N LEU A 356 -13.41 -1.18 -14.39
CA LEU A 356 -14.12 -2.38 -14.84
C LEU A 356 -14.58 -3.23 -13.65
N ASP A 357 -15.75 -3.85 -13.78
CA ASP A 357 -16.20 -4.92 -12.88
C ASP A 357 -15.91 -6.32 -13.45
N ALA A 358 -16.31 -7.35 -12.71
CA ALA A 358 -16.17 -8.76 -13.11
C ALA A 358 -16.94 -9.13 -14.39
N SER A 359 -17.87 -8.29 -14.86
CA SER A 359 -18.54 -8.46 -16.16
C SER A 359 -17.76 -7.83 -17.32
N TYR A 360 -16.57 -7.27 -17.02
CA TYR A 360 -15.71 -6.54 -17.94
C TYR A 360 -16.37 -5.31 -18.55
N ARG A 361 -17.31 -4.71 -17.81
CA ARG A 361 -17.98 -3.48 -18.19
C ARG A 361 -17.50 -2.34 -17.31
N LEU A 362 -17.44 -1.16 -17.90
CA LEU A 362 -17.21 0.08 -17.17
C LEU A 362 -18.36 0.28 -16.18
N VAL A 363 -18.03 0.51 -14.91
CA VAL A 363 -19.05 0.64 -13.85
C VAL A 363 -19.89 1.90 -13.99
N GLY A 364 -19.31 2.97 -14.55
CA GLY A 364 -19.95 4.27 -14.71
C GLY A 364 -20.08 5.08 -13.43
N GLN A 365 -20.48 6.34 -13.59
CA GLN A 365 -20.52 7.33 -12.52
C GLN A 365 -21.41 6.88 -11.34
N GLY A 366 -20.93 7.04 -10.11
CA GLY A 366 -21.59 6.65 -8.86
C GLY A 366 -21.53 5.16 -8.52
N ASN A 367 -20.88 4.33 -9.36
CA ASN A 367 -20.83 2.88 -9.16
C ASN A 367 -19.44 2.33 -8.80
N ALA A 368 -18.43 3.19 -8.70
CA ALA A 368 -17.12 2.84 -8.15
C ALA A 368 -17.10 3.06 -6.63
N TYR A 369 -16.25 3.95 -6.11
CA TYR A 369 -16.08 4.18 -4.68
C TYR A 369 -17.32 4.84 -4.05
N GLN A 370 -17.73 4.36 -2.87
CA GLN A 370 -18.79 5.00 -2.09
C GLN A 370 -18.21 5.79 -0.92
N PRO A 371 -18.76 6.98 -0.61
CA PRO A 371 -18.28 7.78 0.52
C PRO A 371 -18.29 7.00 1.84
N GLY A 372 -17.12 6.91 2.47
CA GLY A 372 -16.94 6.20 3.74
C GLY A 372 -16.43 4.78 3.60
N ASP A 373 -16.36 4.22 2.39
CA ASP A 373 -15.74 2.92 2.17
C ASP A 373 -14.27 2.93 2.58
N THR A 374 -13.79 1.79 3.08
CA THR A 374 -12.35 1.52 3.18
C THR A 374 -11.88 0.88 1.89
N ILE A 375 -10.85 1.47 1.29
CA ILE A 375 -10.22 1.00 0.06
C ILE A 375 -9.20 -0.07 0.40
N TYR A 376 -9.33 -1.24 -0.23
CA TYR A 376 -8.38 -2.34 -0.17
C TYR A 376 -7.72 -2.46 -1.53
N THR A 377 -6.52 -1.89 -1.65
CA THR A 377 -5.77 -1.93 -2.91
C THR A 377 -4.73 -3.04 -2.92
N TYR A 378 -4.61 -3.71 -4.07
CA TYR A 378 -3.63 -4.74 -4.30
C TYR A 378 -3.17 -4.75 -5.76
N CYS A 379 -2.10 -5.49 -6.04
CA CYS A 379 -1.71 -5.79 -7.41
C CYS A 379 -1.09 -7.18 -7.49
N GLU A 380 0.01 -7.36 -8.22
CA GLU A 380 0.74 -8.62 -8.23
C GLU A 380 1.59 -8.81 -6.96
N THR A 381 2.40 -7.81 -6.62
CA THR A 381 3.32 -7.82 -5.45
C THR A 381 3.27 -6.52 -4.66
N THR A 382 2.10 -5.87 -4.65
CA THR A 382 1.79 -4.58 -3.97
C THR A 382 2.52 -3.34 -4.50
N PHE A 383 3.60 -3.45 -5.28
CA PHE A 383 4.30 -2.28 -5.84
C PHE A 383 3.39 -1.36 -6.67
N ARG A 384 2.57 -1.90 -7.60
CA ARG A 384 1.63 -1.08 -8.39
C ARG A 384 0.52 -0.50 -7.51
N ALA A 385 0.12 -1.24 -6.48
CA ALA A 385 -0.84 -0.78 -5.50
C ALA A 385 -0.31 0.41 -4.69
N MET A 386 1.02 0.58 -4.53
CA MET A 386 1.62 1.80 -3.97
C MET A 386 1.13 3.06 -4.70
N ILE A 387 0.91 2.96 -6.01
CA ILE A 387 0.44 4.11 -6.80
C ILE A 387 -1.03 4.42 -6.48
N THR A 388 -1.91 3.43 -6.58
CA THR A 388 -3.33 3.59 -6.23
C THR A 388 -3.55 3.97 -4.76
N GLY A 389 -2.69 3.47 -3.86
CA GLY A 389 -2.81 3.72 -2.44
C GLY A 389 -2.31 5.10 -2.05
N VAL A 390 -1.26 5.64 -2.69
CA VAL A 390 -0.90 7.06 -2.53
C VAL A 390 -1.99 7.96 -3.12
N ALA A 391 -2.51 7.66 -4.32
CA ALA A 391 -3.61 8.44 -4.89
C ALA A 391 -4.81 8.53 -3.94
N THR A 392 -5.18 7.42 -3.30
CA THR A 392 -6.34 7.40 -2.40
C THR A 392 -6.01 7.94 -1.00
N ALA A 393 -4.94 7.47 -0.37
CA ALA A 393 -4.61 7.79 1.03
C ALA A 393 -3.91 9.13 1.22
N VAL A 394 -3.24 9.66 0.19
CA VAL A 394 -2.41 10.89 0.27
C VAL A 394 -2.98 12.02 -0.56
N VAL A 395 -3.47 11.72 -1.76
CA VAL A 395 -4.03 12.78 -2.62
C VAL A 395 -5.49 13.04 -2.24
N LEU A 396 -6.29 11.99 -2.17
CA LEU A 396 -7.73 12.09 -1.91
C LEU A 396 -8.12 12.00 -0.43
N GLY A 397 -7.20 11.65 0.48
CA GLY A 397 -7.50 11.55 1.91
C GLY A 397 -8.48 10.45 2.30
N LEU A 398 -8.62 9.41 1.49
CA LEU A 398 -9.57 8.33 1.70
C LEU A 398 -9.00 7.23 2.61
N PRO A 399 -9.85 6.51 3.37
CA PRO A 399 -9.41 5.39 4.18
C PRO A 399 -8.89 4.26 3.28
N THR A 400 -7.60 3.93 3.39
CA THR A 400 -6.95 2.95 2.49
C THR A 400 -6.11 1.96 3.28
N ARG A 401 -6.15 0.69 2.83
CA ARG A 401 -5.31 -0.42 3.28
C ARG A 401 -4.67 -1.09 2.07
N PHE A 402 -3.42 -1.52 2.22
CA PHE A 402 -2.66 -2.24 1.21
C PHE A 402 -2.67 -3.72 1.53
N TYR A 403 -3.21 -4.56 0.64
CA TYR A 403 -3.04 -5.99 0.78
C TYR A 403 -1.62 -6.36 0.31
N ASP A 404 -0.67 -6.30 1.26
CA ASP A 404 0.76 -6.33 0.95
C ASP A 404 1.27 -7.68 0.43
N GLY A 405 0.55 -8.77 0.74
CA GLY A 405 0.83 -10.09 0.15
C GLY A 405 0.37 -10.20 -1.31
N ALA A 406 -0.60 -9.38 -1.69
CA ALA A 406 -1.11 -9.23 -3.05
C ALA A 406 -1.41 -10.56 -3.76
N MET A 407 -1.37 -10.58 -5.09
CA MET A 407 -1.77 -11.74 -5.86
C MET A 407 -0.74 -12.87 -5.85
N VAL A 408 0.52 -12.60 -5.48
CA VAL A 408 1.48 -13.68 -5.21
C VAL A 408 0.99 -14.55 -4.06
N GLU A 409 0.60 -13.96 -2.93
CA GLU A 409 0.01 -14.70 -1.81
C GLU A 409 -1.34 -15.30 -2.21
N TRP A 410 -2.24 -14.48 -2.77
CA TRP A 410 -3.59 -14.90 -3.13
C TRP A 410 -3.61 -16.10 -4.10
N ASN A 411 -2.81 -16.06 -5.16
CA ASN A 411 -2.75 -17.14 -6.15
C ASN A 411 -2.07 -18.40 -5.59
N SER A 412 -1.19 -18.26 -4.60
CA SER A 412 -0.50 -19.38 -3.96
C SER A 412 -1.41 -20.18 -3.03
N LEU A 413 -2.45 -19.55 -2.47
CA LEU A 413 -3.35 -20.18 -1.51
C LEU A 413 -4.53 -20.88 -2.21
N SER A 414 -4.22 -21.91 -3.00
CA SER A 414 -5.21 -22.66 -3.78
C SER A 414 -4.99 -24.18 -3.72
N TYR A 415 -6.04 -24.97 -3.94
CA TYR A 415 -5.93 -26.43 -4.11
C TYR A 415 -5.53 -26.77 -5.56
N ILE A 416 -4.30 -26.43 -5.92
CA ILE A 416 -3.71 -26.67 -7.24
C ILE A 416 -2.33 -27.30 -7.06
N LYS A 417 -1.94 -28.21 -7.97
CA LYS A 417 -0.63 -28.86 -7.96
C LYS A 417 0.48 -27.95 -8.45
N ASP A 418 1.61 -27.97 -7.76
CA ASP A 418 2.86 -27.38 -8.24
C ASP A 418 3.59 -28.30 -9.23
N ARG A 419 4.71 -27.81 -9.76
CA ARG A 419 5.56 -28.57 -10.70
C ARG A 419 6.16 -29.86 -10.11
N ASN A 420 6.14 -30.02 -8.79
CA ASN A 420 6.62 -31.21 -8.09
C ASN A 420 5.47 -32.21 -7.85
N GLY A 421 4.24 -31.88 -8.24
CA GLY A 421 3.05 -32.72 -8.06
C GLY A 421 2.37 -32.58 -6.70
N ASN A 422 2.87 -31.69 -5.84
CA ASN A 422 2.32 -31.42 -4.51
C ASN A 422 1.18 -30.41 -4.60
N ASP A 423 0.12 -30.61 -3.83
CA ASP A 423 -0.93 -29.61 -3.70
C ASP A 423 -0.41 -28.41 -2.88
N LEU A 424 -0.60 -27.19 -3.36
CA LEU A 424 -0.11 -25.98 -2.66
C LEU A 424 -0.76 -25.79 -1.28
N LEU A 425 -2.06 -26.04 -1.19
CA LEU A 425 -2.79 -26.17 0.07
C LEU A 425 -3.56 -27.50 0.08
N PRO A 426 -3.86 -28.07 1.26
CA PRO A 426 -4.87 -29.12 1.40
C PRO A 426 -6.27 -28.68 0.94
N ALA A 427 -7.08 -29.62 0.46
CA ALA A 427 -8.41 -29.35 -0.08
C ALA A 427 -9.37 -28.71 0.96
N ASP A 428 -9.20 -29.06 2.23
CA ASP A 428 -9.99 -28.61 3.39
C ASP A 428 -9.37 -27.42 4.13
N SER A 429 -8.23 -26.87 3.66
CA SER A 429 -7.66 -25.67 4.26
C SER A 429 -8.67 -24.52 4.26
N PRO A 430 -8.85 -23.81 5.41
CA PRO A 430 -9.74 -22.65 5.49
C PRO A 430 -9.19 -21.46 4.72
N TRP A 431 -7.92 -21.49 4.35
CA TRP A 431 -7.19 -20.39 3.71
C TRP A 431 -7.26 -20.43 2.18
N ARG A 432 -8.05 -21.34 1.60
CA ARG A 432 -8.26 -21.45 0.16
C ARG A 432 -8.98 -20.23 -0.41
N THR A 433 -8.23 -19.40 -1.13
CA THR A 433 -8.71 -18.18 -1.78
C THR A 433 -9.39 -18.47 -3.12
N ASP A 434 -9.14 -19.63 -3.73
CA ASP A 434 -9.77 -20.07 -4.97
C ASP A 434 -11.29 -20.32 -4.84
N LYS A 435 -11.80 -20.46 -3.61
CA LYS A 435 -13.25 -20.56 -3.32
C LYS A 435 -14.00 -19.22 -3.38
N ARG A 436 -13.27 -18.09 -3.41
CA ARG A 436 -13.80 -16.71 -3.35
C ARG A 436 -13.11 -15.82 -4.38
N SER A 437 -12.92 -16.35 -5.59
CA SER A 437 -12.26 -15.66 -6.69
C SER A 437 -12.89 -16.05 -8.01
N PHE A 438 -12.89 -15.15 -8.97
CA PHE A 438 -12.78 -15.57 -10.37
C PHE A 438 -11.33 -15.96 -10.65
N TYR A 439 -11.11 -17.08 -11.35
CA TYR A 439 -9.77 -17.44 -11.81
C TYR A 439 -9.76 -18.43 -12.97
N ARG A 440 -8.64 -18.41 -13.71
CA ARG A 440 -8.22 -19.53 -14.57
C ARG A 440 -6.96 -20.15 -13.98
N ALA A 441 -6.92 -21.48 -13.92
CA ALA A 441 -5.74 -22.20 -13.47
C ALA A 441 -4.62 -22.13 -14.51
N ALA A 442 -3.38 -22.31 -14.07
CA ALA A 442 -2.25 -22.52 -14.96
C ALA A 442 -2.54 -23.72 -15.87
N SER A 443 -2.19 -23.61 -17.16
CA SER A 443 -2.47 -24.66 -18.15
C SER A 443 -1.73 -25.98 -17.88
N SER A 444 -0.69 -25.95 -17.05
CA SER A 444 0.06 -27.12 -16.61
C SER A 444 0.68 -26.86 -15.24
N SER A 445 0.69 -27.87 -14.37
CA SER A 445 1.38 -27.81 -13.07
C SER A 445 2.89 -27.58 -13.23
N ALA A 446 3.49 -27.97 -14.35
CA ALA A 446 4.91 -27.73 -14.65
C ALA A 446 5.29 -26.23 -14.65
N LEU A 447 4.32 -25.33 -14.85
CA LEU A 447 4.50 -23.88 -14.85
C LEU A 447 4.33 -23.25 -13.46
N VAL A 448 3.87 -24.03 -12.48
CA VAL A 448 3.52 -23.57 -11.14
C VAL A 448 4.71 -23.76 -10.20
N ALA A 449 5.18 -22.65 -9.62
CA ALA A 449 6.25 -22.71 -8.64
C ALA A 449 5.75 -23.29 -7.30
N PRO A 450 6.53 -24.15 -6.64
CA PRO A 450 6.29 -24.58 -5.27
C PRO A 450 6.26 -23.37 -4.33
N ARG A 451 5.50 -23.47 -3.24
CA ARG A 451 5.33 -22.40 -2.25
C ARG A 451 5.69 -22.90 -0.86
N ASN A 452 6.30 -22.03 -0.05
CA ASN A 452 6.58 -22.36 1.34
C ASN A 452 5.35 -22.06 2.21
N VAL A 453 4.41 -23.00 2.23
CA VAL A 453 3.26 -22.98 3.15
C VAL A 453 3.72 -23.52 4.50
N THR A 454 3.86 -22.62 5.47
CA THR A 454 4.39 -22.94 6.80
C THR A 454 3.35 -23.63 7.69
N ASN A 455 2.07 -23.27 7.55
CA ASN A 455 0.99 -23.92 8.29
C ASN A 455 -0.37 -23.75 7.58
N PRO A 456 -0.85 -24.76 6.81
CA PRO A 456 -2.10 -24.66 6.05
C PRO A 456 -3.36 -24.59 6.92
N TYR A 457 -3.25 -24.76 8.24
CA TYR A 457 -4.33 -24.66 9.21
C TYR A 457 -3.99 -23.66 10.34
N ALA A 458 -3.13 -22.67 10.07
CA ALA A 458 -2.86 -21.62 11.03
C ALA A 458 -4.16 -20.99 11.53
N ARG A 459 -4.23 -20.61 12.80
CA ARG A 459 -5.44 -19.98 13.38
C ARG A 459 -5.66 -18.55 12.86
N SER A 460 -4.63 -17.93 12.33
CA SER A 460 -4.68 -16.59 11.73
C SER A 460 -3.63 -16.43 10.63
N ALA A 461 -3.83 -15.43 9.78
CA ALA A 461 -2.93 -15.04 8.68
C ALA A 461 -2.42 -13.59 8.85
N ASP A 462 -2.25 -13.15 10.10
CA ASP A 462 -1.91 -11.80 10.52
C ASP A 462 -0.58 -11.73 11.31
N ALA A 463 0.25 -12.78 11.24
CA ALA A 463 1.44 -12.90 12.09
C ALA A 463 2.43 -11.73 11.92
N ILE A 464 2.52 -11.17 10.70
CA ILE A 464 3.34 -10.00 10.37
C ILE A 464 2.92 -8.78 11.20
N VAL A 465 1.63 -8.42 11.12
CA VAL A 465 1.08 -7.25 11.83
C VAL A 465 1.20 -7.43 13.34
N ARG A 466 0.91 -8.62 13.87
CA ARG A 466 1.07 -8.91 15.31
C ARG A 466 2.52 -8.78 15.76
N ALA A 467 3.47 -9.29 14.97
CA ALA A 467 4.89 -9.17 15.28
C ALA A 467 5.35 -7.70 15.26
N ASP A 468 4.84 -6.90 14.33
CA ASP A 468 5.22 -5.49 14.18
C ASP A 468 4.64 -4.60 15.28
N SER A 469 3.36 -4.78 15.62
CA SER A 469 2.73 -4.09 16.76
C SER A 469 3.45 -4.43 18.08
N ALA A 470 3.81 -5.70 18.29
CA ALA A 470 4.54 -6.11 19.48
C ALA A 470 5.97 -5.59 19.52
N TYR A 471 6.64 -5.51 18.36
CA TYR A 471 7.95 -4.87 18.26
C TYR A 471 7.89 -3.42 18.76
N LYS A 472 6.82 -2.69 18.42
CA LYS A 472 6.60 -1.32 18.89
C LYS A 472 6.36 -1.21 20.39
N THR A 473 5.53 -2.08 20.97
CA THR A 473 5.22 -2.07 22.40
C THR A 473 6.39 -2.56 23.26
N GLY A 474 7.35 -3.26 22.66
CA GLY A 474 8.38 -4.00 23.40
C GLY A 474 7.85 -5.29 24.03
N GLU A 475 6.62 -5.68 23.71
CA GLU A 475 6.03 -6.93 24.17
C GLU A 475 6.63 -8.11 23.42
N SER A 476 6.84 -9.20 24.14
CA SER A 476 7.23 -10.47 23.52
C SER A 476 5.98 -11.12 22.94
N VAL A 477 5.90 -11.32 21.61
CA VAL A 477 4.85 -12.17 21.04
C VAL A 477 5.12 -13.60 21.47
N SER A 478 4.23 -14.19 22.25
CA SER A 478 4.27 -15.64 22.47
C SER A 478 4.02 -16.31 21.12
N VAL A 479 5.10 -16.82 20.52
CA VAL A 479 5.01 -17.66 19.34
C VAL A 479 4.35 -18.95 19.82
N GLY A 480 3.05 -19.09 19.55
CA GLY A 480 2.29 -20.31 19.82
C GLY A 480 2.79 -21.45 18.94
N GLY A 481 3.99 -21.95 19.23
CA GLY A 481 4.47 -23.25 18.79
C GLY A 481 3.77 -24.32 19.61
N GLY A 482 3.26 -25.35 18.94
CA GLY A 482 2.49 -26.42 19.55
C GLY A 482 3.24 -27.07 20.72
N ALA A 483 2.75 -26.83 21.93
CA ALA A 483 2.99 -27.69 23.07
C ALA A 483 1.73 -28.54 23.26
N GLY A 484 1.95 -29.83 23.50
CA GLY A 484 0.95 -30.89 23.47
C GLY A 484 -0.32 -30.61 24.28
N ALA A 485 -1.37 -31.36 23.93
CA ALA A 485 -2.62 -31.40 24.67
C ALA A 485 -2.33 -31.42 26.20
N PRO A 486 -3.04 -30.61 26.99
CA PRO A 486 -2.91 -30.70 28.43
C PRO A 486 -3.29 -32.11 28.85
N SER A 487 -2.42 -32.77 29.62
CA SER A 487 -2.76 -34.00 30.32
C SER A 487 -4.04 -33.77 31.12
N ASN A 488 -5.07 -34.53 30.79
CA ASN A 488 -6.34 -34.57 31.51
C ASN A 488 -6.07 -34.71 33.03
N PRO A 489 -6.46 -33.74 33.87
CA PRO A 489 -6.25 -33.82 35.31
C PRO A 489 -7.27 -34.70 36.04
N CYS A 490 -8.09 -35.47 35.32
CA CYS A 490 -9.00 -36.45 35.91
C CYS A 490 -8.80 -37.80 35.23
N GLY A 491 -7.94 -38.63 35.83
CA GLY A 491 -7.75 -40.03 35.45
C GLY A 491 -9.03 -40.85 35.58
N GLY A 492 -9.14 -41.82 34.68
CA GLY A 492 -10.15 -42.88 34.59
C GLY A 492 -9.81 -43.76 33.41
#